data_AF-A0A5T7Y6B5-F1
#
_entry.id   AF-A0A5T7Y6B5-F1
#
_cell.length_a   1.000
_cell.length_b   1.000
_cell.length_c   1.000
_cell.angle_alpha   90.00
_cell.angle_beta   90.00
_cell.angle_gamma   90.00
#
_symmetry.space_group_name_H-M   'P 1'
#
loop_
_entity.id
_entity.type
_entity.pdbx_description
1 polymer ?
#
loop_
_entity_poly.entity_id
_entity_poly.type
_entity_poly.pdbx_seq_one_letter_code
_entity_poly.pdbx_strand_id
1 'polypeptide(L)' 'MSLVVTDITEAMFSCAEGYAALVTDAMEFSLGRKLTSAECQSIFRCIEDSINKAIKEMEGVE' A
#
# COMPACT_ATOMS: atom_id res chain seq x y z
N MET A 1 25.30 -11.69 7.11
CA MET A 1 24.15 -10.94 7.70
C MET A 1 22.99 -11.90 7.78
N SER A 2 22.36 -12.05 8.96
CA SER A 2 21.09 -12.77 9.05
C SER A 2 19.96 -11.78 8.84
N LEU A 3 18.99 -12.13 7.99
CA LEU A 3 17.75 -11.40 7.84
C LEU A 3 17.00 -11.39 9.19
N VAL A 4 16.67 -10.21 9.72
CA VAL A 4 15.85 -10.06 10.92
C VAL A 4 14.44 -9.58 10.58
N VAL A 5 13.49 -9.75 11.51
CA VAL A 5 12.10 -9.33 11.32
C VAL A 5 11.99 -7.85 10.98
N THR A 6 12.85 -7.00 11.57
CA THR A 6 12.90 -5.57 11.26
C THR A 6 13.20 -5.31 9.78
N ASP A 7 14.17 -6.03 9.19
CA ASP A 7 14.48 -5.92 7.75
C ASP A 7 13.27 -6.27 6.88
N ILE A 8 12.50 -7.28 7.29
CA ILE A 8 11.27 -7.71 6.59
C ILE A 8 10.19 -6.63 6.71
N THR A 9 9.95 -6.10 7.91
CA THR A 9 8.92 -5.07 8.13
C THR A 9 9.25 -3.77 7.41
N GLU A 10 10.52 -3.37 7.36
CA GLU A 10 10.97 -2.21 6.59
C GLU A 10 10.78 -2.43 5.09
N ALA A 11 11.16 -3.60 4.57
CA ALA A 11 10.94 -3.95 3.17
C ALA A 11 9.45 -3.96 2.81
N MET A 12 8.59 -4.48 3.69
CA MET A 12 7.13 -4.43 3.51
C MET A 12 6.60 -2.99 3.45
N PHE A 13 7.09 -2.11 4.32
CA PHE A 13 6.71 -0.71 4.33
C PHE A 13 7.13 0.00 3.03
N SER A 14 8.37 -0.18 2.58
CA SER A 14 8.84 0.35 1.30
C SER A 14 8.05 -0.19 0.10
N CYS A 15 7.66 -1.47 0.13
CA CYS A 15 6.79 -2.04 -0.90
C CYS A 15 5.40 -1.40 -0.91
N ALA A 16 4.82 -1.12 0.26
CA ALA A 16 3.52 -0.47 0.36
C ALA A 16 3.56 0.96 -0.19
N GLU A 17 4.60 1.74 0.13
CA GLU A 17 4.82 3.07 -0.43
C GLU A 17 5.01 3.03 -1.95
N GLY A 18 5.83 2.10 -2.44
CA GLY A 18 6.03 1.90 -3.88
C GLY A 18 4.75 1.52 -4.61
N TYR A 19 3.93 0.65 -4.03
CA TYR A 19 2.63 0.29 -4.59
C TYR A 19 1.67 1.49 -4.60
N ALA A 20 1.64 2.31 -3.54
CA ALA A 20 0.82 3.52 -3.51
C ALA A 20 1.21 4.53 -4.60
N ALA A 21 2.50 4.68 -4.89
CA ALA A 21 2.97 5.49 -6.01
C ALA A 21 2.49 4.94 -7.36
N LEU A 22 2.60 3.63 -7.59
CA LEU A 22 2.11 3.00 -8.84
C LEU A 22 0.60 3.15 -9.03
N VAL A 23 -0.19 2.99 -7.96
CA VAL A 23 -1.64 3.19 -8.01
C VAL A 23 -1.98 4.65 -8.30
N THR A 24 -1.27 5.59 -7.68
CA THR A 24 -1.41 7.03 -7.94
C THR A 24 -1.15 7.34 -9.42
N ASP A 25 -0.03 6.88 -9.97
CA ASP A 25 0.33 7.10 -11.37
C ASP A 25 -0.71 6.50 -12.33
N ALA A 26 -1.19 5.28 -12.05
CA ALA A 26 -2.23 4.63 -12.85
C ALA A 26 -3.55 5.41 -12.84
N MET A 27 -3.95 5.93 -11.67
CA MET A 27 -5.16 6.75 -11.52
C MET A 27 -5.03 8.09 -12.24
N GLU A 28 -3.89 8.77 -12.13
CA GLU A 28 -3.64 10.02 -12.84
C GLU A 28 -3.64 9.83 -14.36
N PHE A 29 -3.02 8.74 -14.84
CA PHE A 29 -3.07 8.36 -16.24
C PHE A 29 -4.51 8.12 -16.71
N SER A 30 -5.30 7.37 -15.95
CA SER A 30 -6.69 7.06 -16.31
C SER A 30 -7.61 8.29 -16.27
N LEU A 31 -7.37 9.23 -15.36
CA LEU A 31 -8.17 10.44 -15.21
C LEU A 31 -7.72 11.58 -16.13
N GLY A 32 -6.54 11.48 -16.73
CA GLY A 32 -5.95 12.53 -17.55
C GLY A 32 -5.60 13.79 -16.76
N ARG A 33 -5.46 13.69 -15.43
CA ARG A 33 -5.10 14.80 -14.55
C ARG A 33 -4.33 14.32 -13.33
N LYS A 34 -3.64 15.26 -12.68
CA LYS A 34 -3.02 15.02 -11.37
C LYS A 34 -4.08 14.85 -10.28
N LEU A 35 -3.78 13.99 -9.32
CA LEU A 35 -4.58 13.82 -8.12
C LEU A 35 -4.27 14.94 -7.13
N THR A 36 -5.30 15.32 -6.37
CA THR A 36 -5.13 16.22 -5.23
C THR A 36 -4.51 15.45 -4.06
N SER A 37 -3.91 16.17 -3.11
CA SER A 37 -3.34 15.55 -1.91
C SER A 37 -4.36 14.73 -1.12
N ALA A 38 -5.63 15.15 -1.13
CA ALA A 38 -6.73 14.41 -0.49
C ALA A 38 -7.00 13.07 -1.21
N GLU A 39 -6.98 13.06 -2.55
CA GLU A 39 -7.16 11.84 -3.34
C GLU A 39 -5.98 10.87 -3.17
N CYS A 40 -4.74 11.37 -3.12
CA CYS A 40 -3.57 10.54 -2.82
C CYS A 40 -3.65 9.93 -1.41
N GLN A 41 -4.11 10.70 -0.41
CA GLN A 41 -4.35 10.17 0.93
C GLN A 41 -5.44 9.09 0.95
N SER A 42 -6.52 9.28 0.19
CA SER A 42 -7.56 8.26 0.03
C SER A 42 -7.02 6.97 -0.59
N ILE A 43 -6.15 7.05 -1.61
CA ILE A 43 -5.49 5.89 -2.21
C ILE A 43 -4.68 5.14 -1.15
N PHE A 44 -3.82 5.85 -0.42
CA PHE A 44 -2.98 5.25 0.60
C PHE A 44 -3.82 4.52 1.67
N ARG A 45 -4.89 5.16 2.13
CA ARG A 45 -5.80 4.58 3.13
C ARG A 45 -6.52 3.34 2.60
N CYS A 46 -6.97 3.37 1.34
CA CYS A 46 -7.57 2.19 0.70
C CYS A 46 -6.59 1.01 0.60
N ILE A 47 -5.31 1.28 0.35
CA ILE A 47 -4.26 0.25 0.30
C ILE A 47 -4.04 -0.33 1.69
N GLU A 48 -3.86 0.51 2.72
CA GLU A 48 -3.72 0.05 4.11
C GLU A 48 -4.91 -0.79 4.57
N ASP A 49 -6.14 -0.32 4.31
CA ASP A 49 -7.36 -1.05 4.68
C ASP A 49 -7.44 -2.41 3.99
N SER A 50 -7.02 -2.49 2.71
CA SER A 50 -7.01 -3.74 1.95
C SER A 50 -5.96 -4.72 2.47
N ILE A 51 -4.76 -4.25 2.82
CA ILE A 51 -3.70 -5.05 3.42
C ILE A 51 -4.16 -5.57 4.79
N ASN A 52 -4.67 -4.70 5.65
CA ASN A 52 -5.17 -5.05 6.97
C ASN A 52 -6.32 -6.06 6.90
N LYS A 53 -7.21 -5.91 5.91
CA LYS A 53 -8.28 -6.87 5.67
C LYS A 53 -7.72 -8.24 5.26
N ALA A 54 -6.78 -8.28 4.33
CA ALA A 54 -6.15 -9.53 3.90
C ALA A 54 -5.42 -10.23 5.06
N ILE A 55 -4.73 -9.47 5.93
CA ILE A 55 -4.09 -10.01 7.15
C ILE A 55 -5.14 -10.63 8.07
N LYS A 56 -6.22 -9.91 8.38
CA LYS A 56 -7.31 -10.44 9.24
C LYS A 56 -7.98 -11.67 8.66
N GLU A 57 -8.16 -11.73 7.34
CA GLU A 57 -8.71 -12.90 6.67
C GLU A 57 -7.76 -14.09 6.77
N MET A 58 -6.44 -13.89 6.70
CA MET A 58 -5.45 -14.93 6.93
C MET A 58 -5.40 -15.40 8.40
N GLU A 59 -5.62 -14.50 9.36
CA GLU A 59 -5.69 -14.82 10.80
C GLU A 59 -7.00 -15.53 11.18
N GLY A 60 -8.08 -15.32 10.43
CA GLY A 60 -9.38 -15.97 10.63
C GLY A 60 -9.52 -17.33 9.94
N VAL A 61 -8.48 -17.80 9.24
CA VAL A 61 -8.37 -19.16 8.67
C VAL A 61 -7.69 -20.05 9.72
N GLU A 62 -8.42 -20.36 10.79
CA GLU A 62 -8.13 -21.46 11.72
C GLU A 62 -9.24 -22.52 11.66
#